data_AF-A0A2V6FER5-F1
#
_entry.id   AF-A0A2V6FER5-F1
#
_cell.length_a   1.000
_cell.length_b   1.000
_cell.length_c   1.000
_cell.angle_alpha   90.00
_cell.angle_beta   90.00
_cell.angle_gamma   90.00
#
_symmetry.space_group_name_H-M   'P 1'
#
loop_
_entity.id
_entity.type
_entity.pdbx_description
1 polymer ?
#
loop_
_entity_poly.entity_id
_entity_poly.type
_entity_poly.pdbx_seq_one_letter_code
_entity_poly.pdbx_strand_id
1 'polypeptide(L)'
;FSSQGPTRVDLAVKPDLTSVGVNVLSSISCVGAEECAGDEAWAFFGGTSMSTPHIAGSAAVLLNLHSDWSPAQVKSALVNRADLVIKDAKTGLHNIGPTAQGAGRENLSVAADATTWLDPVSASFGKVTVGHPTSETITLFNPTGSNQTFRVSVTKFNPSTFGNTVSSIYDAGTLSAGDSRITVPASVTVPANGSTTLTVTVNAAHGDTAQGWITLDGHGSNDLHFAYYAHVSP
;
A
#
# COMPACT_ATOMS: atom_id res chain seq x y z
N PHE A 1 -14.16 11.04 -2.45
CA PHE A 1 -15.02 10.26 -1.53
C PHE A 1 -14.24 9.16 -0.83
N SER A 2 -13.20 8.58 -1.45
CA SER A 2 -12.32 7.65 -0.74
C SER A 2 -11.69 8.35 0.47
N SER A 3 -11.77 7.71 1.64
CA SER A 3 -11.15 8.25 2.85
C SER A 3 -9.63 8.15 2.75
N GLN A 4 -8.97 9.20 3.20
CA GLN A 4 -7.52 9.30 3.19
C GLN A 4 -7.00 9.19 4.62
N GLY A 5 -5.83 8.58 4.76
CA GLY A 5 -5.03 8.67 5.96
C GLY A 5 -4.29 10.01 6.05
N PRO A 6 -3.33 10.12 6.98
CA PRO A 6 -3.02 9.11 7.97
C PRO A 6 -4.20 8.90 8.95
N THR A 7 -4.18 7.81 9.72
CA THR A 7 -5.16 7.61 10.80
C THR A 7 -5.10 8.76 11.82
N ARG A 8 -6.23 9.06 12.48
CA ARG A 8 -6.33 10.25 13.35
C ARG A 8 -5.56 10.16 14.67
N VAL A 9 -5.19 8.96 15.11
CA VAL A 9 -4.65 8.72 16.46
C VAL A 9 -3.15 8.46 16.40
N ASP A 10 -2.77 7.39 15.71
CA ASP A 10 -1.41 6.90 15.59
C ASP A 10 -0.68 7.42 14.34
N LEU A 11 -1.36 8.21 13.50
CA LEU A 11 -0.84 8.75 12.25
C LEU A 11 -0.26 7.67 11.31
N ALA A 12 -0.89 6.49 11.31
CA ALA A 12 -0.49 5.36 10.51
C ALA A 12 -0.92 5.49 9.04
N VAL A 13 -0.18 4.82 8.16
CA VAL A 13 -0.51 4.74 6.73
C VAL A 13 -1.82 3.97 6.56
N LYS A 14 -2.84 4.68 6.08
CA LYS A 14 -4.07 4.11 5.54
C LYS A 14 -4.50 4.90 4.30
N PRO A 15 -5.19 4.28 3.33
CA PRO A 15 -5.56 2.85 3.26
C PRO A 15 -4.35 1.92 3.07
N ASP A 16 -4.53 0.60 3.20
CA ASP A 16 -3.45 -0.37 2.94
C ASP A 16 -3.17 -0.53 1.43
N LEU A 17 -4.23 -0.62 0.63
CA LEU A 17 -4.22 -0.73 -0.83
C LEU A 17 -5.51 -0.15 -1.41
N THR A 18 -5.58 -0.04 -2.73
CA THR A 18 -6.71 0.50 -3.51
C THR A 18 -7.28 -0.58 -4.43
N SER A 19 -8.56 -0.44 -4.81
CA SER A 19 -9.23 -1.27 -5.82
C SER A 19 -10.35 -0.51 -6.54
N VAL A 20 -10.89 -1.12 -7.61
CA VAL A 20 -11.97 -0.58 -8.43
C VAL A 20 -13.22 -0.30 -7.59
N GLY A 21 -13.60 0.97 -7.51
CA GLY A 21 -14.76 1.41 -6.74
C GLY A 21 -15.55 2.54 -7.39
N VAL A 22 -15.36 2.82 -8.67
CA VAL A 22 -16.10 3.85 -9.42
C VAL A 22 -16.75 3.18 -10.62
N ASN A 23 -18.04 3.46 -10.85
CA ASN A 23 -18.83 2.88 -11.94
C ASN A 23 -18.75 1.34 -11.94
N VAL A 24 -18.95 0.73 -10.77
CA VAL A 24 -19.03 -0.72 -10.63
C VAL A 24 -20.47 -1.15 -10.87
N LEU A 25 -20.70 -1.95 -11.91
CA LEU A 25 -21.97 -2.62 -12.17
C LEU A 25 -22.11 -3.81 -11.22
N SER A 26 -23.18 -3.84 -10.43
CA SER A 26 -23.49 -5.00 -9.60
C SER A 26 -24.99 -5.14 -9.37
N SER A 27 -25.40 -6.30 -8.85
CA SER A 27 -26.78 -6.61 -8.55
C SER A 27 -27.32 -5.69 -7.45
N ILE A 28 -28.56 -5.24 -7.59
CA ILE A 28 -29.31 -4.49 -6.58
C ILE A 28 -30.56 -5.25 -6.14
N SER A 29 -31.07 -4.92 -4.95
CA SER A 29 -32.35 -5.47 -4.48
C SER A 29 -33.52 -4.70 -5.09
N CYS A 30 -34.42 -5.37 -5.79
CA CYS A 30 -35.69 -4.78 -6.26
C CYS A 30 -36.78 -4.92 -5.18
N VAL A 31 -36.59 -4.33 -3.99
CA VAL A 31 -37.58 -4.41 -2.92
C VAL A 31 -38.88 -3.72 -3.36
N GLY A 32 -39.97 -4.50 -3.48
CA GLY A 32 -41.29 -4.01 -3.87
C GLY A 32 -41.65 -4.16 -5.35
N ALA A 33 -40.79 -4.76 -6.18
CA ALA A 33 -41.12 -5.09 -7.57
C ALA A 33 -41.70 -6.52 -7.68
N GLU A 34 -42.69 -6.73 -8.56
CA GLU A 34 -43.27 -8.06 -8.83
C GLU A 34 -42.27 -8.99 -9.53
N GLU A 35 -41.36 -8.44 -10.35
CA GLU A 35 -40.23 -9.14 -10.96
C GLU A 35 -38.94 -8.33 -10.78
N CYS A 36 -37.82 -9.03 -10.55
CA CYS A 36 -36.47 -8.46 -10.49
C CYS A 36 -35.61 -9.27 -11.47
N ALA A 37 -35.75 -8.97 -12.76
CA ALA A 37 -35.09 -9.70 -13.83
C ALA A 37 -34.56 -8.74 -14.89
N GLY A 38 -33.56 -9.18 -15.64
CA GLY A 38 -32.91 -8.36 -16.67
C GLY A 38 -32.11 -7.19 -16.08
N ASP A 39 -32.00 -6.11 -16.85
CA ASP A 39 -31.14 -4.96 -16.54
C ASP A 39 -31.58 -4.20 -15.28
N GLU A 40 -32.86 -4.29 -14.89
CA GLU A 40 -33.41 -3.61 -13.70
C GLU A 40 -32.88 -4.17 -12.38
N ALA A 41 -32.33 -5.40 -12.40
CA ALA A 41 -31.67 -6.01 -11.25
C ALA A 41 -30.21 -5.53 -11.07
N TRP A 42 -29.72 -4.62 -11.90
CA TRP A 42 -28.33 -4.15 -11.90
C TRP A 42 -28.24 -2.63 -11.88
N ALA A 43 -27.24 -2.10 -11.19
CA ALA A 43 -26.95 -0.67 -11.23
C ALA A 43 -25.45 -0.39 -11.11
N PHE A 44 -25.04 0.76 -11.63
CA PHE A 44 -23.70 1.30 -11.42
C PHE A 44 -23.65 2.09 -10.12
N PHE A 45 -22.75 1.71 -9.21
CA PHE A 45 -22.45 2.48 -8.02
C PHE A 45 -20.98 2.85 -7.90
N GLY A 46 -20.70 3.85 -7.07
CA GLY A 46 -19.35 4.29 -6.74
C GLY A 46 -19.19 4.44 -5.23
N GLY A 47 -18.05 3.99 -4.70
CA GLY A 47 -17.73 4.03 -3.29
C GLY A 47 -16.63 3.03 -2.93
N THR A 48 -15.96 3.26 -1.80
CA THR A 48 -15.06 2.25 -1.22
C THR A 48 -15.83 0.98 -0.81
N SER A 49 -17.14 1.09 -0.59
CA SER A 49 -18.05 -0.05 -0.44
C SER A 49 -18.09 -0.96 -1.68
N MET A 50 -17.72 -0.47 -2.86
CA MET A 50 -17.61 -1.27 -4.10
C MET A 50 -16.18 -1.78 -4.31
N SER A 51 -15.15 -1.07 -3.84
CA SER A 51 -13.77 -1.59 -3.81
C SER A 51 -13.58 -2.74 -2.81
N THR A 52 -14.23 -2.65 -1.65
CA THR A 52 -14.10 -3.64 -0.56
C THR A 52 -14.42 -5.08 -0.99
N PRO A 53 -15.55 -5.37 -1.69
CA PRO A 53 -15.86 -6.72 -2.13
C PRO A 53 -14.90 -7.28 -3.20
N HIS A 54 -14.24 -6.43 -4.00
CA HIS A 54 -13.18 -6.89 -4.92
C HIS A 54 -11.97 -7.44 -4.16
N ILE A 55 -11.56 -6.74 -3.09
CA ILE A 55 -10.48 -7.21 -2.21
C ILE A 55 -10.91 -8.45 -1.43
N ALA A 56 -12.15 -8.51 -0.94
CA ALA A 56 -12.67 -9.70 -0.25
C ALA A 56 -12.71 -10.93 -1.18
N GLY A 57 -13.13 -10.75 -2.43
CA GLY A 57 -13.09 -11.81 -3.45
C GLY A 57 -11.65 -12.26 -3.74
N SER A 58 -10.72 -11.30 -3.88
CA SER A 58 -9.29 -11.60 -4.03
C SER A 58 -8.74 -12.42 -2.85
N ALA A 59 -9.06 -12.03 -1.62
CA ALA A 59 -8.67 -12.77 -0.42
C ALA A 59 -9.26 -14.19 -0.40
N ALA A 60 -10.52 -14.36 -0.82
CA ALA A 60 -11.15 -15.68 -0.92
C ALA A 60 -10.46 -16.59 -1.96
N VAL A 61 -10.07 -16.04 -3.11
CA VAL A 61 -9.28 -16.78 -4.12
C VAL A 61 -7.92 -17.19 -3.54
N LEU A 62 -7.23 -16.29 -2.85
CA LEU A 62 -5.95 -16.62 -2.22
C LEU A 62 -6.09 -17.72 -1.17
N LEU A 63 -7.12 -17.67 -0.33
CA LEU A 63 -7.40 -18.72 0.67
C LEU A 63 -7.79 -20.06 0.03
N ASN A 64 -8.40 -20.06 -1.15
CA ASN A 64 -8.68 -21.29 -1.89
C ASN A 64 -7.41 -21.89 -2.49
N LEU A 65 -6.50 -21.06 -3.02
CA LEU A 65 -5.22 -21.50 -3.57
C LEU A 65 -4.22 -21.91 -2.47
N HIS A 66 -4.27 -21.24 -1.33
CA HIS A 66 -3.32 -21.36 -0.23
C HIS A 66 -4.05 -21.42 1.11
N SER A 67 -4.72 -22.55 1.35
CA SER A 67 -5.59 -22.75 2.53
C SER A 67 -4.87 -22.68 3.89
N ASP A 68 -3.54 -22.75 3.87
CA ASP A 68 -2.67 -22.66 5.04
C ASP A 68 -2.19 -21.23 5.33
N TRP A 69 -2.43 -20.26 4.43
CA TRP A 69 -2.05 -18.88 4.67
C TRP A 69 -2.87 -18.25 5.79
N SER A 70 -2.16 -17.62 6.73
CA SER A 70 -2.76 -16.77 7.74
C SER A 70 -3.36 -15.48 7.14
N PRO A 71 -4.27 -14.79 7.85
CA PRO A 71 -4.77 -13.49 7.43
C PRO A 71 -3.67 -12.45 7.17
N ALA A 72 -2.59 -12.49 7.94
CA ALA A 72 -1.44 -11.60 7.75
C ALA A 72 -0.68 -11.90 6.44
N GLN A 73 -0.51 -13.19 6.10
CA GLN A 73 0.09 -13.60 4.82
C GLN A 73 -0.79 -13.21 3.63
N VAL A 74 -2.11 -13.44 3.70
CA VAL A 74 -3.06 -12.99 2.67
C VAL A 74 -2.98 -11.48 2.50
N LYS A 75 -2.99 -10.74 3.62
CA LYS A 75 -2.87 -9.28 3.60
C LYS A 75 -1.56 -8.83 2.96
N SER A 76 -0.43 -9.40 3.36
CA SER A 76 0.87 -9.03 2.79
C SER A 76 0.97 -9.38 1.31
N ALA A 77 0.43 -10.53 0.88
CA ALA A 77 0.39 -10.90 -0.53
C ALA A 77 -0.37 -9.86 -1.37
N LEU A 78 -1.53 -9.39 -0.89
CA LEU A 78 -2.34 -8.38 -1.58
C LEU A 78 -1.73 -6.98 -1.54
N VAL A 79 -1.22 -6.55 -0.39
CA VAL A 79 -0.71 -5.19 -0.19
C VAL A 79 0.66 -5.02 -0.84
N ASN A 80 1.60 -5.91 -0.56
CA ASN A 80 2.99 -5.70 -0.90
C ASN A 80 3.36 -6.07 -2.34
N ARG A 81 2.41 -6.64 -3.09
CA ARG A 81 2.50 -6.91 -4.53
C ARG A 81 1.43 -6.16 -5.34
N ALA A 82 0.74 -5.21 -4.72
CA ALA A 82 -0.17 -4.32 -5.43
C ALA A 82 0.58 -3.61 -6.55
N ASP A 83 -0.03 -3.40 -7.72
CA ASP A 83 0.54 -2.53 -8.74
C ASP A 83 0.70 -1.12 -8.17
N LEU A 84 1.93 -0.62 -8.08
CA LEU A 84 2.18 0.75 -7.65
C LEU A 84 1.65 1.73 -8.73
N VAL A 85 0.44 2.23 -8.52
CA VAL A 85 -0.21 3.16 -9.45
C VAL A 85 0.25 4.57 -9.11
N ILE A 86 1.28 5.02 -9.81
CA ILE A 86 1.87 6.32 -9.48
C ILE A 86 1.00 7.49 -9.90
N LYS A 87 0.13 7.37 -10.90
CA LYS A 87 -0.71 8.47 -11.43
C LYS A 87 -2.19 8.30 -11.14
N ASP A 88 -2.90 9.40 -10.96
CA ASP A 88 -4.36 9.38 -10.78
C ASP A 88 -5.06 8.77 -12.01
N ALA A 89 -5.96 7.82 -11.77
CA ALA A 89 -6.62 7.07 -12.85
C ALA A 89 -7.63 7.90 -13.67
N LYS A 90 -8.00 9.10 -13.19
CA LYS A 90 -9.03 9.93 -13.83
C LYS A 90 -8.44 10.85 -14.90
N THR A 91 -7.33 11.50 -14.58
CA THR A 91 -6.70 12.53 -15.43
C THR A 91 -5.29 12.16 -15.84
N GLY A 92 -4.59 11.33 -15.06
CA GLY A 92 -3.19 10.96 -15.30
C GLY A 92 -2.22 12.13 -15.13
N LEU A 93 -2.66 13.22 -14.50
CA LEU A 93 -1.92 14.47 -14.40
C LEU A 93 -1.07 14.54 -13.14
N HIS A 94 -1.47 13.85 -12.08
CA HIS A 94 -0.81 13.94 -10.79
C HIS A 94 -0.45 12.58 -10.21
N ASN A 95 0.58 12.56 -9.36
CA ASN A 95 0.84 11.39 -8.55
C ASN A 95 0.01 11.39 -7.28
N ILE A 96 -0.36 10.20 -6.81
CA ILE A 96 -1.17 9.99 -5.60
C ILE A 96 -0.28 9.55 -4.45
N GLY A 97 -0.42 10.14 -3.27
CA GLY A 97 0.38 9.84 -2.09
C GLY A 97 0.02 8.52 -1.41
N PRO A 98 0.91 7.96 -0.59
CA PRO A 98 0.69 6.68 0.11
C PRO A 98 -0.53 6.69 1.03
N THR A 99 -0.90 7.83 1.63
CA THR A 99 -2.10 7.91 2.49
C THR A 99 -3.40 8.09 1.70
N ALA A 100 -3.35 8.09 0.37
CA ALA A 100 -4.51 8.07 -0.51
C ALA A 100 -4.65 6.75 -1.27
N GLN A 101 -3.54 6.16 -1.73
CA GLN A 101 -3.57 4.89 -2.48
C GLN A 101 -3.08 3.65 -1.71
N GLY A 102 -2.42 3.83 -0.57
CA GLY A 102 -1.71 2.76 0.13
C GLY A 102 -0.48 2.28 -0.66
N ALA A 103 -0.31 0.97 -0.73
CA ALA A 103 0.74 0.34 -1.53
C ALA A 103 0.45 0.34 -3.05
N GLY A 104 -0.78 0.64 -3.48
CA GLY A 104 -1.16 0.65 -4.89
C GLY A 104 -2.48 -0.08 -5.14
N ARG A 105 -2.75 -0.38 -6.41
CA ARG A 105 -3.93 -1.14 -6.85
C ARG A 105 -3.68 -2.63 -6.71
N GLU A 106 -4.63 -3.38 -6.18
CA GLU A 106 -4.55 -4.83 -6.09
C GLU A 106 -4.18 -5.49 -7.43
N ASN A 107 -3.32 -6.51 -7.36
CA ASN A 107 -2.97 -7.37 -8.48
C ASN A 107 -3.04 -8.83 -8.04
N LEU A 108 -4.21 -9.45 -8.21
CA LEU A 108 -4.47 -10.80 -7.72
C LEU A 108 -3.57 -11.84 -8.40
N SER A 109 -3.26 -11.70 -9.69
CA SER A 109 -2.43 -12.68 -10.38
C SER A 109 -1.00 -12.70 -9.85
N VAL A 110 -0.45 -11.54 -9.46
CA VAL A 110 0.88 -11.48 -8.83
C VAL A 110 0.82 -11.89 -7.36
N ALA A 111 -0.25 -11.52 -6.64
CA ALA A 111 -0.44 -11.91 -5.24
C ALA A 111 -0.61 -13.43 -5.05
N ALA A 112 -1.20 -14.13 -6.02
CA ALA A 112 -1.40 -15.58 -5.99
C ALA A 112 -0.09 -16.37 -5.96
N ASP A 113 0.99 -15.83 -6.52
CA ASP A 113 2.30 -16.48 -6.56
C ASP A 113 3.27 -15.94 -5.48
N ALA A 114 2.73 -15.36 -4.40
CA ALA A 114 3.54 -14.78 -3.34
C ALA A 114 4.43 -15.83 -2.64
N THR A 115 5.73 -15.53 -2.58
CA THR A 115 6.77 -16.38 -1.98
C THR A 115 7.53 -15.70 -0.84
N THR A 116 7.10 -14.50 -0.45
CA THR A 116 7.70 -13.73 0.65
C THR A 116 6.65 -12.79 1.21
N TRP A 117 6.57 -12.68 2.54
CA TRP A 117 5.61 -11.82 3.23
C TRP A 117 6.30 -10.81 4.13
N LEU A 118 5.62 -9.68 4.36
CA LEU A 118 6.03 -8.58 5.21
C LEU A 118 5.06 -8.43 6.39
N ASP A 119 5.61 -8.23 7.58
CA ASP A 119 4.85 -7.85 8.77
C ASP A 119 5.63 -6.82 9.60
N PRO A 120 5.11 -5.58 9.78
CA PRO A 120 3.87 -5.06 9.19
C PRO A 120 3.98 -4.83 7.66
N VAL A 121 2.83 -4.62 7.01
CA VAL A 121 2.76 -4.40 5.54
C VAL A 121 3.08 -2.96 5.11
N SER A 122 3.30 -2.05 6.07
CA SER A 122 3.65 -0.64 5.86
C SER A 122 4.47 -0.13 7.04
N ALA A 123 5.30 0.89 6.81
CA ALA A 123 6.10 1.52 7.85
C ALA A 123 5.43 2.82 8.32
N SER A 124 4.76 2.74 9.47
CA SER A 124 4.04 3.86 10.07
C SER A 124 4.78 4.36 11.30
N PHE A 125 5.47 5.49 11.17
CA PHE A 125 6.29 6.06 12.26
C PHE A 125 5.49 6.97 13.20
N GLY A 126 4.26 7.29 12.83
CA GLY A 126 3.44 8.25 13.55
C GLY A 126 4.10 9.63 13.61
N LYS A 127 4.17 10.20 14.83
CA LYS A 127 4.85 11.47 15.09
C LYS A 127 6.33 11.24 15.36
N VAL A 128 7.20 11.90 14.60
CA VAL A 128 8.65 11.87 14.76
C VAL A 128 9.16 13.23 15.19
N THR A 129 10.01 13.29 16.21
CA THR A 129 10.62 14.54 16.68
C THR A 129 11.84 14.90 15.84
N VAL A 130 11.96 16.17 15.45
CA VAL A 130 13.13 16.70 14.72
C VAL A 130 14.42 16.37 15.48
N GLY A 131 15.43 15.90 14.74
CA GLY A 131 16.74 15.54 15.30
C GLY A 131 16.77 14.26 16.14
N HIS A 132 15.65 13.52 16.24
CA HIS A 132 15.56 12.26 16.97
C HIS A 132 15.23 11.11 16.01
N PRO A 133 16.26 10.34 15.55
CA PRO A 133 16.06 9.21 14.66
C PRO A 133 15.06 8.21 15.26
N THR A 134 14.04 7.84 14.48
CA THR A 134 13.02 6.88 14.87
C THR A 134 13.03 5.72 13.87
N SER A 135 12.97 4.48 14.36
CA SER A 135 13.08 3.29 13.50
C SER A 135 11.85 2.40 13.64
N GLU A 136 11.44 1.83 12.51
CA GLU A 136 10.44 0.76 12.42
C GLU A 136 11.09 -0.47 11.79
N THR A 137 10.66 -1.65 12.19
CA THR A 137 11.18 -2.92 11.65
C THR A 137 10.10 -3.64 10.86
N ILE A 138 10.42 -4.00 9.63
CA ILE A 138 9.58 -4.85 8.79
C ILE A 138 10.18 -6.26 8.80
N THR A 139 9.44 -7.24 9.28
CA THR A 139 9.85 -8.64 9.24
C THR A 139 9.52 -9.22 7.88
N LEU A 140 10.51 -9.79 7.21
CA LEU A 140 10.36 -10.54 5.97
C LEU A 140 10.37 -12.03 6.30
N PHE A 141 9.37 -12.77 5.82
CA PHE A 141 9.29 -14.22 5.96
C PHE A 141 9.38 -14.89 4.59
N ASN A 142 10.26 -15.88 4.46
CA ASN A 142 10.50 -16.66 3.26
C ASN A 142 10.28 -18.16 3.55
N PRO A 143 9.17 -18.74 3.07
CA PRO A 143 8.87 -20.17 3.24
C PRO A 143 9.60 -21.05 2.21
N THR A 144 10.32 -20.45 1.25
CA THR A 144 10.89 -21.21 0.13
C THR A 144 12.17 -21.93 0.58
N GLY A 145 12.53 -22.98 -0.15
CA GLY A 145 13.77 -23.73 0.08
C GLY A 145 15.06 -23.02 -0.33
N SER A 146 14.99 -21.79 -0.83
CA SER A 146 16.14 -21.00 -1.28
C SER A 146 16.16 -19.61 -0.64
N ASN A 147 17.35 -19.03 -0.50
CA ASN A 147 17.47 -17.66 0.00
C ASN A 147 16.84 -16.68 -1.00
N GLN A 148 16.13 -15.69 -0.49
CA GLN A 148 15.58 -14.58 -1.26
C GLN A 148 16.37 -13.31 -0.94
N THR A 149 17.02 -12.73 -1.94
CA THR A 149 17.77 -11.47 -1.79
C THR A 149 17.05 -10.37 -2.54
N PHE A 150 16.85 -9.24 -1.86
CA PHE A 150 16.18 -8.07 -2.41
C PHE A 150 17.14 -6.88 -2.40
N ARG A 151 17.20 -6.15 -3.51
CA ARG A 151 17.79 -4.81 -3.54
C ARG A 151 16.75 -3.82 -3.03
N VAL A 152 17.13 -2.92 -2.13
CA VAL A 152 16.19 -1.99 -1.51
C VAL A 152 16.40 -0.59 -2.08
N SER A 153 15.29 0.08 -2.43
CA SER A 153 15.29 1.46 -2.87
C SER A 153 14.14 2.25 -2.26
N VAL A 154 14.27 3.58 -2.25
CA VAL A 154 13.28 4.50 -1.68
C VAL A 154 12.74 5.39 -2.79
N THR A 155 11.42 5.54 -2.84
CA THR A 155 10.73 6.51 -3.69
C THR A 155 10.00 7.51 -2.82
N LYS A 156 10.36 8.79 -2.92
CA LYS A 156 9.72 9.87 -2.17
C LYS A 156 8.53 10.43 -2.92
N PHE A 157 7.43 10.64 -2.20
CA PHE A 157 6.31 11.46 -2.67
C PHE A 157 6.48 12.91 -2.23
N ASN A 158 6.40 13.83 -3.20
CA ASN A 158 6.48 15.26 -2.99
C ASN A 158 5.11 15.89 -3.25
N PRO A 159 4.33 16.22 -2.19
CA PRO A 159 3.06 16.90 -2.35
C PRO A 159 3.21 18.20 -3.13
N SER A 160 2.32 18.41 -4.10
CA SER A 160 2.12 19.72 -4.70
C SER A 160 1.51 20.68 -3.68
N THR A 161 1.77 21.97 -3.84
CA THR A 161 1.16 23.01 -3.02
C THR A 161 0.10 23.76 -3.81
N PHE A 162 -1.11 23.83 -3.29
CA PHE A 162 -2.13 24.73 -3.82
C PHE A 162 -1.75 26.17 -3.47
N GLY A 163 -1.48 26.98 -4.51
CA GLY A 163 -1.10 28.40 -4.36
C GLY A 163 0.11 28.63 -3.46
N ASN A 164 1.08 27.69 -3.42
CA ASN A 164 2.25 27.71 -2.53
C ASN A 164 1.93 27.78 -1.02
N THR A 165 0.67 27.54 -0.63
CA THR A 165 0.20 27.81 0.74
C THR A 165 -0.31 26.55 1.45
N VAL A 166 -0.91 25.60 0.72
CA VAL A 166 -1.48 24.38 1.31
C VAL A 166 -0.99 23.16 0.55
N SER A 167 -0.28 22.25 1.22
CA SER A 167 0.16 20.99 0.62
C SER A 167 -1.04 20.08 0.31
N SER A 168 -1.18 19.68 -0.96
CA SER A 168 -2.04 18.59 -1.41
C SER A 168 -1.38 17.25 -1.07
N ILE A 169 -1.27 17.00 0.23
CA ILE A 169 -0.53 15.88 0.82
C ILE A 169 -1.03 14.49 0.38
N TYR A 170 -2.19 14.42 -0.26
CA TYR A 170 -2.89 13.17 -0.57
C TYR A 170 -3.00 12.87 -2.07
N ASP A 171 -3.52 13.79 -2.88
CA ASP A 171 -3.99 13.45 -4.24
C ASP A 171 -3.27 14.21 -5.37
N ALA A 172 -2.30 15.06 -5.05
CA ALA A 172 -1.53 15.70 -6.10
C ALA A 172 -0.08 15.93 -5.71
N GLY A 173 0.85 15.26 -6.38
CA GLY A 173 2.28 15.46 -6.19
C GLY A 173 3.16 14.90 -7.30
N THR A 174 4.46 14.90 -7.05
CA THR A 174 5.50 14.31 -7.90
C THR A 174 6.28 13.23 -7.16
N LEU A 175 6.92 12.34 -7.90
CA LEU A 175 7.82 11.33 -7.33
C LEU A 175 9.28 11.70 -7.60
N SER A 176 10.13 11.42 -6.63
CA SER A 176 11.58 11.52 -6.77
C SER A 176 12.26 10.29 -6.19
N ALA A 177 13.35 9.85 -6.81
CA ALA A 177 14.17 8.77 -6.27
C ALA A 177 14.88 9.22 -4.99
N GLY A 178 14.86 8.36 -3.97
CA GLY A 178 15.45 8.60 -2.66
C GLY A 178 14.66 9.58 -1.78
N ASP A 179 14.90 9.47 -0.48
CA ASP A 179 14.53 10.48 0.53
C ASP A 179 15.70 10.57 1.51
N SER A 180 16.36 11.73 1.58
CA SER A 180 17.54 11.91 2.45
C SER A 180 17.23 11.75 3.95
N ARG A 181 15.94 11.77 4.31
CA ARG A 181 15.46 11.54 5.67
C ARG A 181 15.26 10.06 5.99
N ILE A 182 15.26 9.18 5.00
CA ILE A 182 14.98 7.75 5.16
C ILE A 182 16.27 6.96 4.97
N THR A 183 16.61 6.17 5.98
CA THR A 183 17.74 5.23 5.92
C THR A 183 17.21 3.81 5.90
N VAL A 184 17.65 3.05 4.90
CA VAL A 184 17.39 1.61 4.72
C VAL A 184 18.69 0.93 4.28
N PRO A 185 18.92 -0.36 4.60
CA PRO A 185 20.04 -1.10 4.03
C PRO A 185 19.89 -1.19 2.50
N ALA A 186 21.00 -1.24 1.76
CA ALA A 186 20.96 -1.32 0.29
C ALA A 186 20.43 -2.66 -0.24
N SER A 187 20.48 -3.70 0.57
CA SER A 187 19.94 -5.03 0.26
C SER A 187 19.54 -5.75 1.54
N VAL A 188 18.64 -6.72 1.41
CA VAL A 188 18.25 -7.63 2.50
C VAL A 188 18.16 -9.05 1.95
N THR A 189 18.69 -10.02 2.70
CA THR A 189 18.60 -11.44 2.35
C THR A 189 17.79 -12.18 3.41
N VAL A 190 16.70 -12.81 2.98
CA VAL A 190 15.85 -13.66 3.81
C VAL A 190 16.29 -15.12 3.60
N PRO A 191 16.72 -15.83 4.65
CA PRO A 191 17.16 -17.22 4.51
C PRO A 191 16.00 -18.13 4.06
N ALA A 192 16.35 -19.26 3.44
CA ALA A 192 15.40 -20.32 3.13
C ALA A 192 14.65 -20.78 4.41
N ASN A 193 13.34 -20.98 4.31
CA ASN A 193 12.46 -21.40 5.41
C ASN A 193 12.62 -20.55 6.70
N GLY A 194 12.88 -19.25 6.56
CA GLY A 194 13.22 -18.39 7.69
C GLY A 194 12.76 -16.95 7.50
N SER A 195 13.18 -16.10 8.43
CA SER A 195 12.86 -14.68 8.43
C SER A 195 14.09 -13.82 8.68
N THR A 196 13.96 -12.55 8.33
CA THR A 196 14.93 -11.49 8.65
C THR A 196 14.18 -10.18 8.84
N THR A 197 14.83 -9.17 9.41
CA THR A 197 14.23 -7.85 9.63
C THR A 197 14.89 -6.80 8.76
N LEU A 198 14.08 -5.98 8.10
CA LEU A 198 14.48 -4.75 7.44
C LEU A 198 14.18 -3.58 8.38
N THR A 199 15.22 -2.90 8.85
CA THR A 199 15.07 -1.67 9.64
C THR A 199 14.94 -0.47 8.71
N VAL A 200 13.90 0.33 8.91
CA VAL A 200 13.66 1.60 8.25
C VAL A 200 13.78 2.70 9.29
N THR A 201 14.66 3.67 9.07
CA THR A 201 14.86 4.78 10.01
C THR A 201 14.49 6.11 9.37
N VAL A 202 13.68 6.90 10.07
CA VAL A 202 13.41 8.30 9.75
C VAL A 202 14.36 9.17 10.59
N ASN A 203 15.16 9.99 9.94
CA ASN A 203 15.98 11.02 10.55
C ASN A 203 15.78 12.34 9.80
N ALA A 204 14.98 13.23 10.38
CA ALA A 204 14.62 14.49 9.75
C ALA A 204 15.17 15.69 10.54
N ALA A 205 15.88 16.58 9.84
CA ALA A 205 16.47 17.79 10.40
C ALA A 205 15.47 18.97 10.50
N HIS A 206 14.32 18.87 9.84
CA HIS A 206 13.29 19.89 9.81
C HIS A 206 11.89 19.25 9.85
N GLY A 207 10.91 19.98 10.38
CA GLY A 207 9.53 19.50 10.49
C GLY A 207 8.82 19.55 9.14
N ASP A 208 8.66 18.39 8.51
CA ASP A 208 7.78 18.17 7.36
C ASP A 208 7.42 16.69 7.26
N THR A 209 6.35 16.37 6.54
CA THR A 209 5.92 14.98 6.32
C THR A 209 6.96 14.21 5.49
N ALA A 210 7.37 13.04 5.96
CA ALA A 210 8.14 12.09 5.18
C ALA A 210 7.23 10.98 4.70
N GLN A 211 7.10 10.81 3.39
CA GLN A 211 6.17 9.84 2.82
C GLN A 211 6.62 9.37 1.44
N GLY A 212 6.28 8.12 1.13
CA GLY A 212 6.62 7.47 -0.14
C GLY A 212 6.51 5.95 -0.03
N TRP A 213 7.35 5.24 -0.79
CA TRP A 213 7.42 3.78 -0.79
C TRP A 213 8.85 3.30 -0.67
N ILE A 214 9.01 2.12 -0.07
CA ILE A 214 10.23 1.33 -0.08
C ILE A 214 9.99 0.15 -1.01
N THR A 215 10.84 -0.01 -1.99
CA THR A 215 10.80 -1.08 -2.98
C THR A 215 11.89 -2.10 -2.68
N LEU A 216 11.54 -3.38 -2.80
CA LEU A 216 12.40 -4.53 -2.64
C LEU A 216 12.40 -5.27 -3.97
N ASP A 217 13.42 -5.01 -4.80
CA ASP A 217 13.60 -5.65 -6.10
C ASP A 217 14.15 -7.06 -5.87
N GLY A 218 13.33 -8.08 -6.11
CA GLY A 218 13.67 -9.48 -5.90
C GLY A 218 14.20 -10.15 -7.16
N HIS A 219 14.58 -11.43 -7.06
CA HIS A 219 14.93 -12.20 -8.24
C HIS A 219 13.66 -12.62 -9.01
N GLY A 220 13.68 -12.49 -10.34
CA GLY A 220 12.54 -12.87 -11.19
C GLY A 220 11.40 -11.86 -11.06
N SER A 221 10.22 -12.32 -10.64
CA SER A 221 9.01 -11.50 -10.44
C SER A 221 8.64 -11.32 -8.97
N ASN A 222 9.55 -11.63 -8.03
CA ASN A 222 9.31 -11.49 -6.60
C ASN A 222 9.59 -10.06 -6.11
N ASP A 223 9.04 -9.06 -6.79
CA ASP A 223 9.17 -7.67 -6.36
C ASP A 223 8.12 -7.35 -5.29
N LEU A 224 8.54 -6.60 -4.28
CA LEU A 224 7.68 -6.14 -3.20
C LEU A 224 7.83 -4.63 -3.01
N HIS A 225 6.80 -4.01 -2.45
CA HIS A 225 6.95 -2.69 -1.87
C HIS A 225 5.98 -2.47 -0.72
N PHE A 226 6.27 -1.44 0.06
CA PHE A 226 5.38 -0.96 1.08
C PHE A 226 5.48 0.55 1.22
N ALA A 227 4.37 1.17 1.62
CA ALA A 227 4.31 2.58 1.90
C ALA A 227 4.98 2.92 3.24
N TYR A 228 5.60 4.10 3.32
CA TYR A 228 6.05 4.68 4.58
C TYR A 228 5.42 6.05 4.81
N TYR A 229 5.19 6.40 6.08
CA TYR A 229 4.74 7.72 6.49
C TYR A 229 5.25 8.10 7.88
N ALA A 230 5.70 9.35 8.00
CA ALA A 230 6.08 9.98 9.25
C ALA A 230 5.64 11.45 9.25
N HIS A 231 5.01 11.87 10.34
CA HIS A 231 4.74 13.27 10.61
C HIS A 231 5.87 13.85 11.48
N VAL A 232 6.78 14.60 10.86
CA VAL A 232 7.92 15.20 11.59
C VAL A 232 7.53 16.55 12.13
N SER A 233 7.69 16.75 13.44
CA SER A 233 7.48 18.04 14.10
C SER A 233 8.62 18.35 15.08
N PRO A 234 8.75 19.62 15.51
CA PRO A 234 9.57 19.96 16.67
C PRO A 234 9.18 19.15 17.91
#